data_AF-P24068-F1
#
_entry.id   AF-P24068-F1
#
_cell.length_a   1.000
_cell.length_b   1.000
_cell.length_c   1.000
_cell.angle_alpha   90.00
_cell.angle_beta   90.00
_cell.angle_gamma   90.00
#
_symmetry.space_group_name_H-M   'P 1'
#
loop_
_entity.id
_entity.type
_entity.pdbx_description
1 polymer ?
#
loop_
_entity_poly.entity_id
_entity_poly.type
_entity_poly.pdbx_seq_one_letter_code
_entity_poly.pdbx_strand_id
1 'polypeptide(L)'
;MSSSSLSPTAGRTSGSDGDSAADTHRREKRRLSNRESARRSRLRKQQHLDELVQEVARLQADNARVAARARDIASQYTRVEQENTVLRARAAELGDRLRSVNEVLRLVEEFSGVAMDIQEEMPADDPLLRPWQLPYPAAAMPMGAPHMLHY
;
A
#
# COMPACT_ATOMS: atom_id res chain seq x y z
N MET A 1 -20.52 -33.80 -19.24
CA MET A 1 -19.74 -34.72 -18.39
C MET A 1 -20.64 -35.11 -17.22
N SER A 2 -20.89 -36.41 -17.09
CA SER A 2 -21.94 -37.02 -16.27
C SER A 2 -21.51 -37.13 -14.80
N SER A 3 -22.42 -36.90 -13.85
CA SER A 3 -22.24 -37.30 -12.44
C SER A 3 -23.59 -37.67 -11.81
N SER A 4 -23.95 -38.92 -12.09
CA SER A 4 -24.61 -39.92 -11.27
C SER A 4 -25.14 -39.51 -9.88
N SER A 5 -26.46 -39.57 -9.78
CA SER A 5 -27.24 -39.68 -8.54
C SER A 5 -26.94 -40.98 -7.81
N LEU A 6 -26.38 -40.91 -6.60
CA LEU A 6 -26.26 -42.04 -5.68
C LEU A 6 -27.12 -41.76 -4.45
N SER A 7 -28.33 -42.33 -4.49
CA SER A 7 -29.26 -42.42 -3.36
C SER A 7 -28.68 -43.34 -2.29
N PRO A 8 -28.60 -42.94 -1.01
CA PRO A 8 -28.33 -43.89 0.05
C PRO A 8 -29.62 -44.62 0.39
N THR A 9 -29.88 -45.73 -0.31
CA THR A 9 -30.65 -46.85 0.25
C THR A 9 -29.76 -47.49 1.31
N ALA A 10 -30.01 -47.14 2.57
CA ALA A 10 -29.41 -47.83 3.70
C ALA A 10 -30.46 -48.00 4.81
N GLY A 11 -30.88 -49.24 5.00
CA GLY A 11 -31.36 -49.72 6.30
C GLY A 11 -32.84 -49.47 6.62
N ARG A 12 -33.75 -50.02 5.81
CA ARG A 12 -35.04 -50.50 6.36
C ARG A 12 -34.74 -51.75 7.20
N THR A 13 -34.18 -51.58 8.40
CA THR A 13 -34.20 -52.65 9.40
C THR A 13 -35.61 -52.73 9.94
N SER A 14 -36.36 -53.68 9.40
CA SER A 14 -37.53 -54.28 10.03
C SER A 14 -37.14 -54.70 11.45
N GLY A 15 -37.51 -53.89 12.44
CA GLY A 15 -37.29 -54.13 13.87
C GLY A 15 -38.62 -53.90 14.57
N SER A 16 -39.48 -54.91 14.53
CA SER A 16 -40.83 -54.92 15.10
C SER A 16 -40.83 -55.01 16.64
N ASP A 17 -39.67 -54.98 17.29
CA ASP A 17 -39.53 -55.08 18.74
C ASP A 17 -38.49 -54.04 19.20
N GLY A 18 -38.91 -52.99 19.92
CA GLY A 18 -37.96 -52.09 20.56
C GLY A 18 -38.34 -50.62 20.73
N ASP A 19 -39.60 -50.22 20.54
CA ASP A 19 -40.08 -48.89 20.96
C ASP A 19 -40.17 -48.81 22.51
N SER A 20 -39.04 -49.12 23.16
CA SER A 20 -38.85 -48.96 24.59
C SER A 20 -38.85 -47.46 24.89
N ALA A 21 -39.45 -47.05 26.00
CA ALA A 21 -39.41 -45.66 26.48
C ALA A 21 -37.96 -45.10 26.54
N ALA A 22 -36.95 -45.97 26.68
CA ALA A 22 -35.54 -45.60 26.61
C ALA A 22 -35.09 -45.12 25.21
N ASP A 23 -35.55 -45.76 24.13
CA ASP A 23 -35.15 -45.44 22.76
C ASP A 23 -35.81 -44.15 22.27
N THR A 24 -37.08 -43.94 22.61
CA THR A 24 -37.80 -42.69 22.33
C THR A 24 -37.12 -41.51 23.05
N HIS A 25 -36.80 -41.68 24.34
CA HIS A 25 -36.07 -40.68 25.13
C HIS A 25 -34.65 -40.41 24.56
N ARG A 26 -33.94 -41.43 24.07
CA ARG A 26 -32.64 -41.28 23.39
C ARG A 26 -32.77 -40.54 22.05
N ARG A 27 -33.85 -40.77 21.28
CA ARG A 27 -34.13 -40.04 20.04
C ARG A 27 -34.47 -38.58 20.32
N GLU A 28 -35.27 -38.30 21.34
CA GLU A 28 -35.62 -36.95 21.77
C GLU A 28 -34.40 -36.15 22.22
N LYS A 29 -33.55 -36.73 23.09
CA LYS A 29 -32.27 -36.12 23.50
C LYS A 29 -31.38 -35.77 22.30
N ARG A 30 -31.29 -36.64 21.29
CA ARG A 30 -30.54 -36.37 20.05
C ARG A 30 -31.16 -35.23 19.25
N ARG A 31 -32.49 -35.15 19.14
CA ARG A 31 -33.18 -34.05 18.46
C ARG A 31 -32.91 -32.71 19.15
N LEU A 32 -32.98 -32.66 20.48
CA LEU A 32 -32.68 -31.46 21.26
C LEU A 32 -31.21 -31.05 21.14
N SER A 33 -30.28 -32.02 21.23
CA SER A 33 -28.84 -31.76 21.07
C SER A 33 -28.48 -31.27 19.66
N ASN A 34 -29.03 -31.87 18.61
CA ASN A 34 -28.82 -31.40 17.23
C ASN A 34 -29.44 -30.03 16.98
N ARG A 35 -30.61 -29.76 17.56
CA ARG A 35 -31.24 -28.43 17.49
C ARG A 35 -30.34 -27.38 18.12
N GLU A 36 -29.82 -27.65 19.31
CA GLU A 36 -28.90 -26.74 20.00
C GLU A 36 -27.57 -26.59 19.24
N SER A 37 -27.03 -27.69 18.69
CA SER A 37 -25.81 -27.67 17.87
C SER A 37 -25.99 -26.87 16.58
N ALA A 38 -27.13 -27.00 15.90
CA ALA A 38 -27.47 -26.21 14.72
C ALA A 38 -27.64 -24.72 15.06
N ARG A 39 -28.28 -24.40 16.19
CA ARG A 39 -28.38 -23.03 16.70
C ARG A 39 -27.01 -22.43 16.98
N ARG A 40 -26.13 -23.15 17.69
CA ARG A 40 -24.74 -22.72 17.97
C ARG A 40 -23.94 -22.53 16.69
N SER A 41 -24.10 -23.42 15.71
CA SER A 41 -23.45 -23.30 14.39
C SER A 41 -23.89 -22.03 13.66
N ARG A 42 -25.21 -21.75 13.63
CA ARG A 42 -25.75 -20.50 13.06
C ARG A 42 -25.21 -19.27 13.78
N LEU A 43 -25.18 -19.28 15.12
CA LEU A 43 -24.66 -18.17 15.92
C LEU A 43 -23.18 -17.90 15.64
N ARG A 44 -22.33 -18.93 15.59
CA ARG A 44 -20.90 -18.76 15.25
C ARG A 44 -20.70 -18.20 13.84
N LYS A 45 -21.47 -18.68 12.86
CA LYS A 45 -21.44 -18.14 11.50
C LYS A 45 -21.87 -16.67 11.46
N GLN A 46 -22.89 -16.28 12.22
CA GLN A 46 -23.31 -14.89 12.34
C GLN A 46 -22.21 -14.03 12.95
N GLN A 47 -21.63 -14.46 14.08
CA GLN A 47 -20.52 -13.75 14.73
C GLN A 47 -19.33 -13.55 13.78
N HIS A 48 -18.95 -14.59 13.02
CA HIS A 48 -17.87 -14.47 12.05
C HIS A 48 -18.19 -13.50 10.91
N LEU A 49 -19.44 -13.48 10.42
CA LEU A 49 -19.86 -12.48 9.43
C LEU A 49 -19.82 -11.06 10.01
N ASP A 50 -20.28 -10.87 11.24
CA ASP A 50 -20.24 -9.57 11.92
C ASP A 50 -18.79 -9.07 12.12
N GLU A 51 -17.87 -9.97 12.50
CA GLU A 51 -16.43 -9.71 12.60
C GLU A 51 -15.84 -9.30 11.24
N LEU A 52 -16.15 -10.03 10.17
CA LEU A 52 -15.67 -9.69 8.82
C LEU A 52 -16.20 -8.34 8.34
N VAL A 53 -17.47 -8.02 8.62
CA VAL A 53 -18.05 -6.70 8.27
C VAL A 53 -17.33 -5.58 9.02
N GLN A 54 -17.05 -5.76 10.31
CA GLN A 54 -16.28 -4.79 11.10
C GLN A 54 -14.87 -4.62 10.56
N GLU A 55 -14.20 -5.71 10.20
CA GLU A 55 -12.84 -5.66 9.65
C GLU A 55 -12.80 -4.97 8.29
N VAL A 56 -13.76 -5.23 7.40
CA VAL A 56 -13.89 -4.51 6.12
C VAL A 56 -14.09 -3.02 6.36
N ALA A 57 -14.98 -2.63 7.28
CA ALA A 57 -15.21 -1.22 7.61
C ALA A 57 -13.95 -0.54 8.16
N ARG A 58 -13.20 -1.24 9.03
CA ARG A 58 -11.91 -0.76 9.58
C ARG A 58 -10.88 -0.56 8.47
N LEU A 59 -10.70 -1.55 7.59
CA LEU A 59 -9.75 -1.49 6.48
C LEU A 59 -10.12 -0.39 5.48
N GLN A 60 -11.41 -0.18 5.20
CA GLN A 60 -11.87 0.92 4.36
C GLN A 60 -11.54 2.29 4.98
N ALA A 61 -11.75 2.46 6.29
CA ALA A 61 -11.39 3.69 7.00
C ALA A 61 -9.86 3.92 7.00
N ASP A 62 -9.08 2.87 7.25
CA ASP A 62 -7.62 2.92 7.21
C ASP A 62 -7.09 3.27 5.81
N ASN A 63 -7.65 2.66 4.76
CA ASN A 63 -7.29 2.95 3.37
C ASN A 63 -7.62 4.42 3.02
N ALA A 64 -8.82 4.90 3.38
CA ALA A 64 -9.19 6.29 3.18
C ALA A 64 -8.22 7.27 3.88
N ARG A 65 -7.80 6.94 5.11
CA ARG A 65 -6.81 7.72 5.87
C ARG A 65 -5.43 7.72 5.19
N VAL A 66 -4.94 6.57 4.74
CA VAL A 66 -3.66 6.46 4.03
C VAL A 66 -3.70 7.24 2.72
N ALA A 67 -4.78 7.11 1.93
CA ALA A 67 -4.96 7.85 0.69
C ALA A 67 -5.02 9.37 0.92
N ALA A 68 -5.63 9.83 2.02
CA ALA A 68 -5.63 11.24 2.39
C ALA A 68 -4.21 11.75 2.74
N ARG A 69 -3.44 10.99 3.53
CA ARG A 69 -2.05 11.31 3.84
C ARG A 69 -1.16 11.32 2.60
N ALA A 70 -1.33 10.38 1.68
CA ALA A 70 -0.59 10.35 0.43
C ALA A 70 -0.86 11.59 -0.43
N ARG A 71 -2.13 12.03 -0.51
CA ARG A 71 -2.51 13.27 -1.20
C ARG A 71 -1.89 14.52 -0.56
N ASP A 72 -1.90 14.60 0.77
CA ASP A 72 -1.27 15.69 1.52
C ASP A 72 0.24 15.75 1.25
N ILE A 73 0.95 14.62 1.39
CA ILE A 73 2.39 14.53 1.09
C ILE A 73 2.68 14.93 -0.37
N ALA A 74 1.88 14.48 -1.34
CA ALA A 74 2.05 14.84 -2.74
C ALA A 74 1.91 16.36 -2.95
N SER A 75 0.93 17.00 -2.31
CA SER A 75 0.74 18.45 -2.38
C SER A 75 1.91 19.23 -1.75
N GLN A 76 2.45 18.74 -0.63
CA GLN A 76 3.61 19.33 0.03
C GLN A 76 4.86 19.17 -0.82
N TYR A 77 5.04 18.01 -1.44
CA TYR A 77 6.12 17.75 -2.38
C TYR A 77 6.07 18.74 -3.55
N THR A 78 4.91 18.92 -4.19
CA THR A 78 4.76 19.90 -5.28
C THR A 78 5.08 21.33 -4.84
N ARG A 79 4.68 21.74 -3.62
CA ARG A 79 5.03 23.05 -3.09
C ARG A 79 6.54 23.21 -2.91
N VAL A 80 7.20 22.24 -2.29
CA VAL A 80 8.66 22.26 -2.08
C VAL A 80 9.40 22.23 -3.41
N GLU A 81 8.91 21.47 -4.39
CA GLU A 81 9.47 21.44 -5.74
C GLU A 81 9.38 22.80 -6.43
N GLN A 82 8.25 23.50 -6.32
CA GLN A 82 8.09 24.86 -6.83
C GLN A 82 9.02 25.87 -6.15
N GLU A 83 9.17 25.80 -4.83
CA GLU A 83 10.13 26.65 -4.10
C GLU A 83 11.57 26.35 -4.56
N ASN A 84 11.89 25.08 -4.77
CA ASN A 84 13.21 24.65 -5.22
C ASN A 84 13.51 25.13 -6.65
N THR A 85 12.54 25.11 -7.57
CA THR A 85 12.73 25.65 -8.93
C THR A 85 13.00 27.16 -8.90
N VAL A 86 12.28 27.91 -8.07
CA VAL A 86 12.54 29.35 -7.88
C VAL A 86 13.94 29.61 -7.31
N LEU A 87 14.35 28.84 -6.29
CA LEU A 87 15.69 28.95 -5.71
C LEU A 87 16.79 28.63 -6.72
N ARG A 88 16.63 27.58 -7.54
CA ARG A 88 17.56 27.24 -8.62
C ARG A 88 17.67 28.36 -9.65
N ALA A 89 16.54 28.97 -10.04
CA ALA A 89 16.54 30.10 -10.98
C ALA A 89 17.28 31.32 -10.41
N ARG A 90 17.07 31.65 -9.13
CA ARG A 90 17.81 32.73 -8.45
C ARG A 90 19.29 32.43 -8.31
N ALA A 91 19.66 31.19 -7.99
CA ALA A 91 21.05 30.76 -7.91
C ALA A 91 21.75 30.90 -9.27
N ALA A 92 21.07 30.52 -10.36
CA ALA A 92 21.57 30.71 -11.72
C ALA A 92 21.76 32.20 -12.05
N GLU A 93 20.77 33.05 -11.76
CA GLU A 93 20.84 34.51 -11.97
C GLU A 93 22.03 35.14 -11.20
N LEU A 94 22.18 34.79 -9.92
CA LEU A 94 23.30 35.29 -9.11
C LEU A 94 24.65 34.78 -9.64
N GLY A 95 24.70 33.53 -10.11
CA GLY A 95 25.87 32.97 -10.78
C GLY A 95 26.24 33.73 -12.06
N ASP A 96 25.26 34.07 -12.91
CA ASP A 96 25.48 34.89 -14.11
C ASP A 96 25.98 36.31 -13.78
N ARG A 97 25.41 36.93 -12.74
CA ARG A 97 25.87 38.25 -12.27
C ARG A 97 27.29 38.19 -11.74
N LEU A 98 27.64 37.17 -10.96
CA LEU A 98 28.99 36.97 -10.44
C LEU A 98 29.99 36.78 -11.59
N ARG A 99 29.65 35.95 -12.59
CA ARG A 99 30.44 35.80 -13.82
C ARG A 99 30.70 37.14 -14.50
N SER A 100 29.65 37.93 -14.72
CA SER A 100 29.78 39.24 -15.37
C SER A 100 30.71 40.18 -14.60
N VAL A 101 30.66 40.18 -13.26
CA VAL A 101 31.54 41.00 -12.42
C VAL A 101 32.98 40.47 -12.46
N ASN A 102 33.17 39.15 -12.39
CA ASN A 102 34.48 38.51 -12.49
C ASN A 102 35.14 38.81 -13.84
N GLU A 103 34.40 38.79 -14.96
CA GLU A 103 34.92 39.15 -16.27
C GLU A 103 35.38 40.62 -16.35
N VAL A 104 34.61 41.54 -15.75
CA VAL A 104 35.04 42.95 -15.63
C VAL A 104 36.30 43.07 -14.76
N LEU A 105 36.39 42.31 -13.67
CA LEU A 105 37.53 42.32 -12.76
C LEU A 105 38.80 41.80 -13.44
N ARG A 106 38.69 40.76 -14.28
CA ARG A 106 39.79 40.25 -15.13
C ARG A 106 40.30 41.32 -16.09
N LEU A 107 39.42 42.08 -16.73
CA LEU A 107 39.82 43.19 -17.61
C LEU A 107 40.55 44.31 -16.83
N VAL A 108 40.11 44.60 -15.60
CA VAL A 108 40.77 45.60 -14.75
C VAL A 108 42.13 45.12 -14.24
N GLU A 109 42.25 43.84 -13.87
CA GLU A 109 43.51 43.20 -13.51
C GLU A 109 44.52 43.27 -14.66
N GLU A 110 44.08 42.93 -15.89
CA GLU A 110 44.90 43.02 -17.10
C GLU A 110 45.38 44.46 -17.37
N PHE A 111 44.51 45.45 -17.22
CA PHE A 111 44.84 46.85 -17.49
C PHE A 111 45.70 47.50 -16.38
N SER A 112 45.43 47.17 -15.11
CA SER A 112 46.11 47.78 -13.97
C SER A 112 47.42 47.10 -13.60
N GLY A 113 47.60 45.83 -13.99
CA GLY A 113 48.72 44.99 -13.54
C GLY A 113 48.67 44.63 -12.05
N VAL A 114 47.57 44.95 -11.35
CA VAL A 114 47.36 44.60 -9.94
C VAL A 114 46.54 43.32 -9.90
N ALA A 115 47.12 42.26 -9.33
CA ALA A 115 46.43 40.99 -9.16
C ALA A 115 45.15 41.17 -8.34
N MET A 116 44.02 40.72 -8.87
CA MET A 116 42.71 40.80 -8.21
C MET A 116 42.33 39.42 -7.64
N ASP A 117 41.76 39.38 -6.44
CA ASP A 117 41.29 38.12 -5.84
C ASP A 117 39.91 37.75 -6.43
N ILE A 118 39.91 37.01 -7.53
CA ILE A 118 38.72 36.61 -8.27
C ILE A 118 38.25 35.23 -7.78
N GLN A 119 37.07 35.18 -7.17
CA GLN A 119 36.47 33.91 -6.73
C GLN A 119 36.18 33.00 -7.93
N GLU A 120 36.63 31.74 -7.84
CA GLU A 120 36.29 30.71 -8.82
C GLU A 120 34.77 30.48 -8.88
N GLU A 121 34.27 30.27 -10.10
CA GLU A 121 32.86 30.03 -10.34
C GLU A 121 32.40 28.73 -9.68
N MET A 122 31.22 28.77 -9.06
CA MET A 122 30.54 27.55 -8.62
C MET A 122 30.30 26.65 -9.85
N PRO A 123 30.67 25.36 -9.82
CA PRO A 123 30.46 24.45 -10.94
C PRO A 123 28.98 24.41 -11.35
N ALA A 124 28.71 24.45 -12.66
CA ALA A 124 27.35 24.42 -13.22
C ALA A 124 26.56 23.16 -12.80
N ASP A 125 27.27 22.06 -12.54
CA ASP A 125 26.72 20.80 -12.04
C ASP A 125 27.03 20.62 -10.55
N ASP A 126 26.46 21.47 -9.70
CA ASP A 126 26.53 21.30 -8.25
C ASP A 126 25.71 20.05 -7.83
N PRO A 127 26.35 18.98 -7.32
CA PRO A 127 25.65 17.79 -6.85
C PRO A 127 24.67 18.09 -5.70
N LEU A 128 24.87 19.19 -4.97
CA LEU A 128 23.93 19.63 -3.92
C LEU A 128 22.59 20.10 -4.49
N LEU A 129 22.52 20.45 -5.77
CA LEU A 129 21.27 20.75 -6.46
C LEU A 129 20.50 19.49 -6.87
N ARG A 130 21.10 18.31 -6.73
CA ARG A 130 20.54 17.00 -7.13
C ARG A 130 20.66 15.94 -6.02
N PRO A 131 20.27 16.23 -4.76
CA PRO A 131 20.51 15.31 -3.64
C PRO A 131 19.78 13.96 -3.78
N TRP A 132 18.70 13.93 -4.57
CA TRP A 132 17.86 12.75 -4.78
C TRP A 132 18.10 12.05 -6.12
N GLN A 133 19.05 12.51 -6.93
CA GLN A 133 19.46 11.76 -8.11
C GLN A 133 20.35 10.60 -7.65
N LEU A 134 19.73 9.47 -7.33
CA LEU A 134 20.45 8.23 -7.11
C LEU A 134 21.30 7.92 -8.36
N PRO A 135 22.60 7.60 -8.22
CA PRO A 135 23.50 7.29 -9.36
C PRO A 135 23.07 6.08 -10.21
N TYR A 136 21.96 5.44 -9.88
CA TYR A 136 21.47 4.25 -10.56
C TYR A 136 20.06 4.50 -11.08
N PRO A 137 19.78 4.18 -12.37
CA PRO A 137 18.40 4.17 -12.84
C PRO A 137 17.65 3.17 -11.97
N ALA A 138 16.51 3.58 -11.43
CA ALA A 138 15.63 2.66 -10.72
C ALA A 138 15.38 1.47 -11.64
N ALA A 139 15.99 0.32 -11.31
CA ALA A 139 15.70 -0.92 -12.01
C ALA A 139 14.19 -1.08 -11.91
N ALA A 140 13.49 -1.00 -13.05
CA ALA A 140 12.08 -1.28 -13.13
C ALA A 140 11.90 -2.69 -12.56
N MET A 141 11.49 -2.79 -11.31
CA MET A 141 11.17 -4.07 -10.71
C MET A 141 10.07 -4.64 -11.60
N PRO A 142 10.27 -5.81 -12.23
CA PRO A 142 9.19 -6.45 -12.95
C PRO A 142 8.11 -6.71 -11.91
N MET A 143 6.99 -6.00 -12.04
CA MET A 143 5.80 -6.27 -11.26
C MET A 143 5.41 -7.71 -11.58
N GLY A 144 5.84 -8.63 -10.71
CA GLY A 144 5.55 -10.04 -10.80
C GLY A 144 4.04 -10.22 -10.93
N ALA A 145 3.65 -10.91 -12.01
CA ALA A 145 2.28 -11.23 -12.34
C ALA A 145 1.53 -11.82 -11.12
N PRO A 146 0.21 -11.60 -11.01
CA PRO A 146 -0.57 -12.19 -9.94
C PRO A 146 -0.53 -13.71 -10.09
N HIS A 147 0.17 -14.40 -9.19
CA HIS A 147 0.00 -15.82 -8.99
C HIS A 147 -1.44 -16.05 -8.50
N MET A 148 -2.32 -16.33 -9.47
CA MET A 148 -3.65 -16.87 -9.25
C MET A 148 -3.49 -18.23 -8.58
N LEU A 149 -3.65 -18.26 -7.25
CA LEU A 149 -3.80 -19.48 -6.47
C LEU A 149 -5.08 -20.18 -6.94
N HIS A 150 -4.91 -21.26 -7.71
CA HIS A 150 -5.96 -22.25 -7.95
C HIS A 150 -6.16 -23.05 -6.67
N TYR A 151 -7.34 -22.90 -6.08
CA TYR A 151 -7.96 -23.88 -5.18
C TYR A 151 -8.87 -24.81 -5.97
#